data_AF-A0A9N9CTI0-F1
#
_entry.id   AF-A0A9N9CTI0-F1
#
_cell.length_a   1.000
_cell.length_b   1.000
_cell.length_c   1.000
_cell.angle_alpha   90.00
_cell.angle_beta   90.00
_cell.angle_gamma   90.00
#
_symmetry.space_group_name_H-M   'P 1'
#
loop_
_entity.id
_entity.type
_entity.pdbx_description
1 polymer ?
#
loop_
_entity_poly.entity_id
_entity_poly.type
_entity_poly.pdbx_seq_one_letter_code
_entity_poly.pdbx_strand_id
1 'polypeptide(L)'
;MEKWSFREDNALIELYSVCGFQWITISRMMGTKSAYQCAQRWRNALQPGIDTNPFALLERDAVKELYRIHGARWARISLCLPGRTPKMVKAIWEQMQAEEERIRVQMSIPRLLN
;
A
#
# COMPACT_ATOMS: atom_id res chain seq x y z
N MET A 1 10.67 6.17 5.74
CA MET A 1 9.47 5.61 6.39
C MET A 1 9.93 4.71 7.49
N GLU A 2 9.44 4.91 8.72
CA GLU A 2 9.82 4.09 9.86
C GLU A 2 9.29 2.65 9.69
N LYS A 3 10.15 1.66 9.91
CA LYS A 3 9.84 0.25 9.73
C LYS A 3 9.13 -0.26 10.98
N TRP A 4 7.93 -0.82 10.82
CA TRP A 4 7.21 -1.50 11.89
C TRP A 4 7.78 -2.90 12.06
N SER A 5 8.05 -3.29 13.30
CA SER A 5 8.39 -4.65 13.68
C SER A 5 7.13 -5.48 13.96
N PHE A 6 7.26 -6.81 13.88
CA PHE A 6 6.17 -7.73 14.24
C PHE A 6 5.67 -7.50 15.67
N ARG A 7 6.57 -7.19 16.61
CA ARG A 7 6.21 -6.87 18.00
C ARG A 7 5.36 -5.60 18.10
N GLU A 8 5.72 -4.56 17.34
CA GLU A 8 4.93 -3.32 17.31
C GLU A 8 3.57 -3.51 16.63
N ASP A 9 3.50 -4.34 15.57
CA ASP A 9 2.24 -4.68 14.93
C ASP A 9 1.30 -5.42 15.88
N ASN A 10 1.79 -6.43 16.59
CA ASN A 10 1.00 -7.15 17.58
C ASN A 10 0.55 -6.24 18.72
N ALA A 11 1.45 -5.41 19.25
CA ALA A 11 1.09 -4.45 20.28
C ALA A 11 -0.01 -3.48 19.80
N LEU A 12 0.07 -3.01 18.55
CA LEU A 12 -0.96 -2.15 17.98
C LEU A 12 -2.30 -2.89 17.80
N ILE A 13 -2.29 -4.16 17.39
CA ILE A 13 -3.50 -4.99 17.28
C ILE A 13 -4.16 -5.18 18.65
N GLU A 14 -3.38 -5.57 19.65
CA GLU A 14 -3.86 -5.76 21.03
C GLU A 14 -4.44 -4.47 21.60
N LEU A 15 -3.70 -3.35 21.49
CA LEU A 15 -4.17 -2.05 21.97
C LEU A 15 -5.42 -1.58 21.22
N TYR A 16 -5.53 -1.82 19.92
CA TYR A 16 -6.74 -1.53 19.16
C TYR A 16 -7.94 -2.37 19.64
N SER A 17 -7.71 -3.65 19.97
CA SER A 17 -8.79 -4.52 20.49
C SER A 17 -9.40 -4.02 21.79
N VAL A 18 -8.63 -3.28 22.60
CA VAL A 18 -9.07 -2.71 23.89
C VAL A 18 -9.58 -1.28 23.72
N CYS A 19 -8.86 -0.42 22.98
CA CYS A 19 -9.11 1.03 22.91
C CYS A 19 -9.90 1.47 21.68
N GLY A 20 -10.08 0.61 20.67
CA GLY A 20 -10.69 0.96 19.39
C GLY A 20 -9.92 2.07 18.66
N PHE A 21 -10.64 3.06 18.12
CA PHE A 21 -10.07 4.17 17.34
C PHE A 21 -9.41 5.28 18.17
N GLN A 22 -9.17 5.07 19.47
CA GLN A 22 -8.55 6.06 20.35
C GLN A 22 -7.03 6.16 20.14
N TRP A 23 -6.61 6.65 18.97
CA TRP A 23 -5.21 6.66 18.53
C TRP A 23 -4.26 7.43 19.45
N ILE A 24 -4.73 8.50 20.11
CA ILE A 24 -3.94 9.26 21.09
C ILE A 24 -3.61 8.36 22.29
N THR A 25 -4.61 7.67 22.84
CA THR A 25 -4.43 6.72 23.95
C THR A 25 -3.49 5.59 23.53
N ILE A 26 -3.72 4.97 22.37
CA ILE A 26 -2.89 3.89 21.85
C ILE A 26 -1.43 4.35 21.69
N SER A 27 -1.19 5.55 21.15
CA SER A 27 0.16 6.08 20.99
C SER A 27 0.89 6.28 22.31
N ARG A 28 0.18 6.75 23.35
CA ARG A 28 0.74 6.90 24.70
C ARG A 28 1.10 5.55 25.31
N MET A 29 0.27 4.53 25.11
CA MET A 29 0.52 3.17 25.59
C MET A 29 1.65 2.48 24.82
N MET A 30 1.75 2.72 23.50
CA MET A 30 2.86 2.23 22.69
C MET A 30 4.21 2.88 23.05
N GLY A 31 4.21 4.18 23.36
CA GLY A 31 5.41 4.94 23.73
C GLY A 31 6.41 5.19 22.58
N THR A 32 6.38 4.40 21.51
CA THR A 32 7.35 4.43 20.40
C THR A 32 6.79 4.96 19.09
N LYS A 33 5.47 5.18 19.00
CA LYS A 33 4.78 5.60 17.77
C LYS A 33 3.74 6.66 18.10
N SER A 34 3.65 7.67 17.23
CA SER A 34 2.64 8.72 17.33
C SER A 34 1.24 8.21 16.94
N ALA A 35 0.19 8.91 17.40
CA ALA A 35 -1.19 8.59 17.05
C ALA A 35 -1.42 8.51 15.53
N TYR A 36 -0.82 9.42 14.77
CA TYR A 36 -0.87 9.39 13.31
C TYR A 36 -0.24 8.12 12.74
N GLN A 37 0.93 7.71 13.22
CA GLN A 37 1.61 6.50 12.76
C GLN A 37 0.79 5.25 13.06
N CYS A 38 0.22 5.13 14.27
CA CYS A 38 -0.64 4.01 14.65
C CYS A 38 -1.86 3.92 13.73
N ALA A 39 -2.58 5.04 13.54
CA ALA A 39 -3.75 5.09 12.68
C ALA A 39 -3.42 4.74 11.22
N GLN A 40 -2.28 5.21 10.70
CA GLN A 40 -1.82 4.89 9.35
C GLN A 40 -1.41 3.43 9.22
N ARG A 41 -0.72 2.85 10.21
CA ARG A 41 -0.34 1.44 10.16
C ARG A 41 -1.56 0.54 10.17
N TRP A 42 -2.52 0.83 11.04
CA TRP A 42 -3.78 0.11 11.09
C TRP A 42 -4.50 0.11 9.74
N ARG A 43 -4.82 1.30 9.22
CA ARG A 43 -5.59 1.45 7.97
C ARG A 43 -4.92 0.90 6.72
N ASN A 44 -3.59 0.81 6.70
CA ASN A 44 -2.85 0.42 5.50
C ASN A 44 -2.30 -1.02 5.55
N ALA A 45 -2.29 -1.68 6.71
CA ALA A 45 -1.65 -2.99 6.84
C ALA A 45 -2.29 -3.96 7.86
N LEU A 46 -2.89 -3.48 8.95
CA LEU A 46 -3.33 -4.37 10.05
C LEU A 46 -4.85 -4.52 10.15
N GLN A 47 -5.62 -3.60 9.56
CA GLN A 47 -7.07 -3.72 9.54
C GLN A 47 -7.48 -5.05 8.88
N PRO A 48 -8.40 -5.81 9.49
CA PRO A 48 -8.90 -7.05 8.88
C PRO A 48 -9.41 -6.83 7.46
N GLY A 49 -9.11 -7.78 6.58
CA GLY A 49 -9.50 -7.76 5.17
C GLY A 49 -8.50 -7.09 4.24
N ILE A 50 -7.39 -6.53 4.74
CA ILE A 50 -6.28 -6.09 3.88
C ILE A 50 -5.51 -7.32 3.37
N ASP A 51 -5.35 -7.42 2.06
CA ASP A 51 -4.54 -8.45 1.41
C ASP A 51 -3.14 -7.90 1.14
N THR A 52 -2.12 -8.44 1.83
CA THR A 52 -0.72 -8.04 1.65
C THR A 52 0.05 -8.86 0.61
N ASN A 53 -0.59 -9.82 -0.06
CA ASN A 53 0.06 -10.60 -1.11
C ASN A 53 0.44 -9.73 -2.31
N PRO A 54 1.37 -10.19 -3.19
CA PRO A 54 1.66 -9.49 -4.43
C PRO A 54 0.40 -9.26 -5.28
N PHE A 55 0.38 -8.19 -6.07
CA PHE A 55 -0.73 -7.94 -7.02
C PHE A 55 -0.70 -9.00 -8.12
N ALA A 56 -1.83 -9.68 -8.32
CA ALA A 56 -2.01 -10.58 -9.45
C ALA A 56 -2.06 -9.79 -10.76
N LEU A 57 -1.77 -10.46 -11.88
CA LEU A 57 -1.81 -9.83 -13.22
C LEU A 57 -3.17 -9.21 -13.51
N LEU A 58 -4.27 -9.91 -13.19
CA LEU A 58 -5.63 -9.39 -13.36
C LEU A 58 -5.87 -8.11 -12.54
N GLU A 59 -5.34 -8.03 -11.32
CA GLU A 59 -5.44 -6.82 -10.52
C GLU A 59 -4.63 -5.67 -11.12
N ARG A 60 -3.42 -5.96 -11.65
CA ARG A 60 -2.60 -4.97 -12.36
C ARG A 60 -3.34 -4.42 -13.58
N ASP A 61 -3.96 -5.28 -14.38
CA ASP A 61 -4.76 -4.87 -15.55
C ASP A 61 -5.98 -4.05 -15.13
N ALA A 62 -6.68 -4.46 -14.07
CA ALA A 62 -7.78 -3.69 -13.51
C ALA A 62 -7.34 -2.30 -13.03
N VAL A 63 -6.17 -2.18 -12.38
CA VAL A 63 -5.61 -0.88 -11.98
C VAL A 63 -5.37 0.01 -13.20
N LYS A 64 -4.86 -0.53 -14.32
CA LYS A 64 -4.65 0.24 -15.56
C LYS A 64 -5.96 0.78 -16.13
N GLU A 65 -6.98 -0.06 -16.23
CA GLU A 65 -8.27 0.37 -16.77
C GLU A 65 -8.97 1.37 -15.85
N LEU A 66 -8.96 1.12 -14.54
CA LEU A 66 -9.55 2.03 -13.56
C LEU A 66 -8.80 3.38 -13.52
N TYR A 67 -7.49 3.41 -13.72
CA TYR A 67 -6.73 4.65 -13.85
C TYR A 67 -7.12 5.42 -15.12
N ARG A 68 -7.38 4.73 -16.24
CA ARG A 68 -7.87 5.37 -17.47
C ARG A 68 -9.21 6.10 -17.25
N ILE A 69 -10.08 5.55 -16.40
CA ILE A 69 -11.41 6.11 -16.10
C ILE A 69 -11.34 7.17 -14.99
N HIS A 70 -10.55 6.94 -13.95
CA HIS A 70 -10.57 7.74 -12.73
C HIS A 70 -9.33 8.64 -12.54
N GLY A 71 -8.25 8.44 -13.29
CA GLY A 71 -6.96 9.07 -13.02
C GLY A 71 -6.40 8.67 -11.64
N ALA A 72 -5.55 9.52 -11.05
CA ALA A 72 -4.88 9.27 -9.77
C ALA A 72 -5.79 9.32 -8.51
N ARG A 73 -7.09 9.01 -8.65
CA ARG A 73 -8.05 8.91 -7.54
C ARG A 73 -7.95 7.54 -6.87
N TRP A 74 -6.82 7.26 -6.22
CA TRP A 74 -6.49 5.96 -5.64
C TRP A 74 -7.54 5.41 -4.68
N ALA A 75 -8.15 6.29 -3.87
CA ALA A 75 -9.23 5.90 -2.98
C ALA A 75 -10.45 5.36 -3.71
N ARG A 76 -10.75 5.88 -4.91
CA ARG A 76 -11.85 5.39 -5.75
C ARG A 76 -11.48 4.07 -6.43
N ILE A 77 -10.24 3.95 -6.91
CA ILE A 77 -9.75 2.72 -7.54
C ILE A 77 -9.72 1.56 -6.54
N SER A 78 -9.26 1.80 -5.30
CA SER A 78 -9.21 0.76 -4.26
C SER A 78 -10.58 0.20 -3.89
N LEU A 79 -11.67 0.96 -4.06
CA LEU A 79 -13.02 0.45 -3.81
C LEU A 79 -13.41 -0.68 -4.79
N CYS A 80 -12.77 -0.75 -5.95
CA CYS A 80 -12.99 -1.79 -6.95
C CYS A 80 -12.03 -2.99 -6.80
N LEU A 81 -11.11 -2.95 -5.84
CA LEU A 81 -10.06 -3.96 -5.63
C LEU A 81 -10.14 -4.46 -4.19
N PRO A 82 -10.94 -5.50 -3.91
CA PRO A 82 -11.14 -6.02 -2.57
C PRO A 82 -9.82 -6.30 -1.85
N GLY A 83 -9.71 -5.81 -0.61
CA GLY A 83 -8.53 -5.96 0.22
C GLY A 83 -7.30 -5.13 -0.17
N ARG A 84 -7.36 -4.34 -1.24
CA ARG A 84 -6.28 -3.42 -1.63
C ARG A 84 -6.54 -2.03 -1.07
N THR A 85 -5.52 -1.44 -0.46
CA THR A 85 -5.61 -0.07 0.07
C THR A 85 -5.23 0.96 -1.00
N PRO A 86 -5.68 2.22 -0.89
CA PRO A 86 -5.29 3.28 -1.83
C PRO A 86 -3.76 3.42 -1.96
N LYS A 87 -3.05 3.23 -0.85
CA LYS A 87 -1.58 3.26 -0.80
C LYS A 87 -0.96 2.15 -1.65
N MET A 88 -1.50 0.94 -1.56
CA MET A 88 -1.04 -0.21 -2.33
C MET A 88 -1.30 -0.04 -3.83
N VAL A 89 -2.50 0.44 -4.19
CA VAL A 89 -2.87 0.72 -5.59
C VAL A 89 -1.93 1.75 -6.22
N LYS A 90 -1.64 2.84 -5.50
CA LYS A 90 -0.67 3.83 -5.96
C LYS A 90 0.72 3.21 -6.17
N ALA A 91 1.19 2.42 -5.21
CA ALA A 91 2.52 1.82 -5.26
C ALA A 91 2.66 0.85 -6.44
N ILE A 92 1.67 -0.02 -6.70
CA ILE A 92 1.72 -0.94 -7.85
C ILE A 92 1.65 -0.18 -9.17
N TRP A 93 0.90 0.92 -9.24
CA TRP A 93 0.89 1.80 -10.42
C TRP A 93 2.27 2.38 -10.71
N GLU A 94 2.91 3.00 -9.71
CA GLU A 94 4.26 3.56 -9.85
C GLU A 94 5.28 2.48 -10.25
N GLN A 95 5.18 1.28 -9.67
CA GLN A 95 6.02 0.14 -10.04
C GLN A 95 5.81 -0.28 -11.50
N MET A 96 4.56 -0.37 -11.97
CA MET A 96 4.25 -0.70 -13.37
C MET A 96 4.82 0.33 -14.35
N GLN A 97 4.67 1.62 -14.04
CA GLN A 97 5.19 2.70 -14.89
C GLN A 97 6.72 2.67 -14.97
N ALA A 98 7.40 2.42 -13.85
CA ALA A 98 8.86 2.27 -13.84
C ALA A 98 9.34 1.03 -14.63
N GLU A 99 8.58 -0.07 -14.59
CA GLU A 99 8.86 -1.27 -15.36
C GLU A 99 8.69 -1.04 -16.87
N GLU A 100 7.60 -0.38 -17.29
CA GLU A 100 7.35 -0.01 -18.69
C GLU A 100 8.43 0.90 -19.26
N GLU A 101 8.85 1.93 -18.52
CA GLU A 101 9.91 2.85 -18.97
C GLU A 101 11.27 2.13 -19.08
N ARG A 102 11.60 1.22 -18.15
CA ARG A 102 12.82 0.40 -18.24
C ARG A 102 12.84 -0.47 -19.50
N ILE A 103 11.72 -1.12 -19.82
CA ILE A 103 11.59 -1.95 -21.04
C ILE A 103 11.74 -1.07 -22.28
N ARG A 104 11.09 0.10 -22.30
CA ARG A 104 11.18 1.05 -23.41
C ARG A 104 12.62 1.52 -23.66
N VAL A 105 13.33 1.90 -22.61
CA VAL A 105 14.74 2.31 -22.69
C VAL A 105 15.59 1.16 -23.22
N GLN A 106 15.45 -0.03 -22.66
CA GLN A 106 16.21 -1.22 -23.09
C GLN A 106 16.00 -1.55 -24.58
N MET A 107 14.76 -1.41 -25.08
CA MET A 107 14.40 -1.67 -26.47
C MET A 107 14.85 -0.55 -27.43
N SER A 108 15.08 0.66 -26.90
CA SER A 108 15.52 1.82 -27.69
C SER A 108 17.04 1.91 -27.89
N ILE A 109 17.84 1.11 -27.16
CA ILE A 109 19.29 1.03 -27.33
C ILE A 109 19.58 0.09 -28.52
N PRO A 110 20.16 0.58 -29.63
CA PRO A 110 20.63 -0.31 -30.70
C PRO A 110 21.66 -1.27 -30.09
N ARG A 111 21.51 -2.58 -30.34
CA ARG A 111 22.56 -3.56 -30.03
C ARG A 111 23.78 -3.24 -30.90
N LEU A 112 24.63 -2.33 -30.46
CA LEU A 112 25.98 -2.25 -30.98
C LEU A 112 26.75 -3.44 -30.39
N LEU A 113 27.46 -4.14 -31.27
CA LEU A 113 28.27 -5.36 -31.06
C LEU A 113 27.55 -6.67 -31.42
N ASN A 114 27.66 -7.06 -32.70
CA ASN A 114 28.52 -8.17 -33.13
C ASN A 114 29.06 -7.88 -34.53
#